data_AF-A0A9W6QH61-F1
#
_entry.id   AF-A0A9W6QH61-F1
#
_cell.length_a   1.000
_cell.length_b   1.000
_cell.length_c   1.000
_cell.angle_alpha   90.00
_cell.angle_beta   90.00
_cell.angle_gamma   90.00
#
_symmetry.space_group_name_H-M   'P 1'
#
loop_
_entity.id
_entity.type
_entity.pdbx_description
1 polymer ?
#
loop_
_entity_poly.entity_id
_entity_poly.type
_entity_poly.pdbx_seq_one_letter_code
_entity_poly.pdbx_strand_id
1 'polypeptide(L)'
;MKMSAISKLLVAAGVLIALTACAKADVGGGTPGGSGPGGSPQPTVPVGPPLGTEFDLERGKSTVLSDSDVLVAFREVSQDSRCKPGQACVWEGDATLELTLAGSAVQVHTNKQFPVEAEAGGYKVSFVKLDVDGVVATLVVRKA
;
A
#
# COMPACT_ATOMS: atom_id res chain seq x y z
N MET A 1 6.22 25.26 32.86
CA MET A 1 5.14 24.93 33.81
C MET A 1 4.48 23.66 33.31
N LYS A 2 4.57 22.56 34.06
CA LYS A 2 4.10 21.22 33.67
C LYS A 2 2.69 21.02 34.21
N MET A 3 1.70 20.82 33.33
CA MET A 3 0.35 20.40 33.72
C MET A 3 0.31 18.86 33.73
N SER A 4 0.15 18.31 34.93
CA SER A 4 -0.14 16.90 35.17
C SER A 4 -1.63 16.81 35.50
N ALA A 5 -2.38 16.02 34.73
CA ALA A 5 -3.73 15.61 35.09
C ALA A 5 -3.79 14.08 34.94
N ILE A 6 -3.63 13.41 36.07
CA ILE A 6 -3.79 11.97 36.23
C ILE A 6 -5.17 11.79 36.86
N SER A 7 -6.14 11.27 36.11
CA SER A 7 -7.39 10.78 36.69
C SER A 7 -7.51 9.30 36.36
N LYS A 8 -7.15 8.48 37.33
CA LYS A 8 -7.39 7.04 37.34
C LYS A 8 -8.80 6.82 37.88
N LEU A 9 -9.68 6.21 37.10
CA LEU A 9 -10.84 5.51 37.64
C LEU A 9 -10.90 4.12 37.00
N LEU A 10 -10.55 3.12 37.80
CA LEU A 10 -10.80 1.70 37.60
C LEU A 10 -12.28 1.41 37.88
N VAL A 11 -12.96 0.59 37.07
CA VAL A 11 -13.82 -0.53 37.53
C VAL A 11 -13.89 -1.58 36.41
N ALA A 12 -13.75 -2.84 36.83
CA ALA A 12 -13.64 -4.06 36.06
C ALA A 12 -15.00 -4.74 35.75
N ALA A 13 -14.90 -5.96 35.21
CA ALA A 13 -15.94 -6.95 34.86
C ALA A 13 -16.43 -6.83 33.41
N GLY A 14 -16.38 -7.86 32.56
CA GLY A 14 -16.21 -9.30 32.76
C GLY A 14 -17.11 -10.01 31.74
N VAL A 15 -16.68 -11.19 31.27
CA VAL A 15 -17.48 -12.35 30.80
C VAL A 15 -16.75 -13.03 29.62
N LEU A 16 -16.19 -14.21 29.94
CA LEU A 16 -15.86 -15.27 28.99
C LEU A 16 -17.16 -15.90 28.47
N ILE A 17 -17.22 -16.20 27.17
CA ILE A 17 -17.98 -17.34 26.65
C ILE A 17 -17.10 -18.09 25.64
N ALA A 18 -16.82 -19.35 25.97
CA ALA A 18 -16.18 -20.35 25.13
C ALA A 18 -17.23 -21.27 24.48
N LEU A 19 -16.76 -22.14 23.57
CA LEU A 19 -17.44 -23.29 22.93
C LEU A 19 -18.26 -22.91 21.67
N THR A 20 -18.26 -23.64 20.55
CA THR A 20 -18.27 -25.10 20.37
C THR A 20 -17.99 -25.48 18.90
N ALA A 21 -17.56 -26.72 18.69
CA ALA A 21 -17.02 -27.32 17.46
C ALA A 21 -18.04 -28.08 16.56
N CYS A 22 -17.49 -28.79 15.55
CA CYS A 22 -18.03 -29.87 14.69
C CYS A 22 -18.63 -29.40 13.33
N ALA A 23 -18.43 -30.06 12.17
CA ALA A 23 -18.02 -31.44 11.88
C ALA A 23 -17.37 -31.64 10.48
N LYS A 24 -16.66 -32.78 10.36
CA LYS A 24 -16.37 -33.65 9.19
C LYS A 24 -17.58 -33.75 8.21
N ALA A 25 -17.51 -34.19 6.95
CA ALA A 25 -16.51 -34.78 6.06
C ALA A 25 -17.13 -34.80 4.65
N ASP A 26 -16.32 -34.79 3.60
CA ASP A 26 -16.68 -35.50 2.37
C ASP A 26 -15.47 -36.25 1.82
N VAL A 27 -15.63 -37.57 1.87
CA VAL A 27 -14.81 -38.59 1.22
C VAL A 27 -15.38 -38.80 -0.17
N GLY A 28 -14.68 -38.33 -1.20
CA GLY A 28 -14.99 -38.60 -2.60
C GLY A 28 -13.80 -39.29 -3.26
N GLY A 29 -13.80 -40.61 -3.29
CA GLY A 29 -12.82 -41.41 -4.00
C GLY A 29 -13.01 -41.38 -5.52
N GLY A 30 -11.90 -41.52 -6.25
CA GLY A 30 -11.87 -41.69 -7.70
C GLY A 30 -10.43 -41.94 -8.18
N THR A 31 -10.24 -43.03 -8.91
CA THR A 31 -9.03 -43.84 -9.13
C THR A 31 -8.08 -43.30 -10.25
N PRO A 32 -6.94 -43.96 -10.56
CA PRO A 32 -5.74 -43.36 -11.16
C PRO A 32 -5.73 -43.36 -12.69
N GLY A 33 -4.84 -42.55 -13.28
CA GLY A 33 -4.35 -42.79 -14.64
C GLY A 33 -4.01 -41.50 -15.38
N GLY A 34 -2.72 -41.21 -15.52
CA GLY A 34 -2.25 -40.11 -16.36
C GLY A 34 -0.79 -39.75 -16.14
N SER A 35 0.14 -40.70 -16.35
CA SER A 35 1.56 -40.37 -16.48
C SER A 35 1.79 -39.68 -17.82
N GLY A 36 1.58 -38.37 -17.85
CA GLY A 36 2.14 -37.47 -18.87
C GLY A 36 3.16 -36.56 -18.20
N PRO A 37 4.33 -36.27 -18.81
CA PRO A 37 5.18 -35.18 -18.35
C PRO A 37 4.53 -33.85 -18.77
N GLY A 38 3.41 -33.53 -18.13
CA GLY A 38 2.81 -32.21 -18.16
C GLY A 38 3.52 -31.36 -17.13
N GLY A 39 4.61 -30.72 -17.52
CA GLY A 39 5.15 -29.62 -16.74
C GLY A 39 4.11 -28.51 -16.69
N SER A 40 3.32 -28.46 -15.62
CA SER A 40 2.48 -27.31 -15.34
C SER A 40 3.39 -26.08 -15.34
N PRO A 41 3.05 -25.00 -16.08
CA PRO A 41 3.81 -23.76 -15.98
C PRO A 41 3.77 -23.33 -14.51
N GLN A 42 4.93 -23.39 -13.86
CA GLN A 42 5.06 -22.97 -12.48
C GLN A 42 4.65 -21.50 -12.40
N PRO A 43 3.74 -21.11 -11.50
CA PRO A 43 3.36 -19.72 -11.34
C PRO A 43 4.61 -18.88 -11.08
N THR A 44 5.00 -18.08 -12.06
CA THR A 44 6.04 -17.06 -11.86
C THR A 44 5.45 -16.04 -10.91
N VAL A 45 5.89 -16.05 -9.66
CA VAL A 45 5.57 -14.98 -8.70
C VAL A 45 5.98 -13.67 -9.37
N PRO A 46 5.04 -12.72 -9.58
CA PRO A 46 5.39 -11.45 -10.18
C PRO A 46 6.46 -10.78 -9.33
N VAL A 47 7.65 -10.65 -9.89
CA VAL A 47 8.71 -9.83 -9.32
C VAL A 47 8.28 -8.37 -9.46
N GLY A 48 8.37 -7.61 -8.37
CA GLY A 48 8.01 -6.19 -8.37
C GLY A 48 8.95 -5.35 -9.25
N PRO A 49 8.69 -4.05 -9.38
CA PRO A 49 9.49 -3.18 -10.24
C PRO A 49 10.92 -3.00 -9.68
N PRO A 50 11.92 -2.83 -10.57
CA PRO A 50 13.28 -2.52 -10.17
C PRO A 50 13.42 -1.09 -9.64
N LEU A 51 14.50 -0.84 -8.91
CA LEU A 51 14.82 0.51 -8.46
C LEU A 51 15.07 1.44 -9.65
N GLY A 52 14.72 2.72 -9.49
CA GLY A 52 14.95 3.78 -10.46
C GLY A 52 14.04 3.77 -11.67
N THR A 53 13.12 2.82 -11.76
CA THR A 53 12.15 2.69 -12.85
C THR A 53 10.78 3.21 -12.38
N GLU A 54 10.06 3.85 -13.30
CA GLU A 54 8.67 4.25 -13.08
C GLU A 54 7.77 3.01 -12.97
N PHE A 55 6.88 3.01 -12.00
CA PHE A 55 5.87 1.97 -11.86
C PHE A 55 4.56 2.54 -11.33
N ASP A 56 3.46 1.91 -11.75
CA ASP A 56 2.13 2.23 -11.26
C ASP A 56 1.82 1.42 -10.01
N LEU A 57 1.24 2.09 -9.02
CA LEU A 57 0.76 1.48 -7.79
C LEU A 57 -0.67 1.96 -7.53
N GLU A 58 -1.59 1.01 -7.37
CA GLU A 58 -2.96 1.29 -6.99
C GLU A 58 -3.08 1.67 -5.50
N ARG A 59 -4.02 2.54 -5.19
CA ARG A 59 -4.37 2.94 -3.83
C ARG A 59 -4.85 1.73 -3.03
N GLY A 60 -4.34 1.61 -1.82
CA GLY A 60 -4.53 0.45 -0.93
C GLY A 60 -3.66 -0.75 -1.29
N LYS A 61 -2.81 -0.67 -2.32
CA LYS A 61 -1.86 -1.74 -2.68
C LYS A 61 -0.45 -1.43 -2.21
N SER A 62 0.35 -2.49 -2.20
CA SER A 62 1.78 -2.43 -1.93
C SER A 62 2.54 -3.30 -2.91
N THR A 63 3.79 -2.94 -3.14
CA THR A 63 4.74 -3.75 -3.91
C THR A 63 6.09 -3.79 -3.19
N VAL A 64 6.83 -4.86 -3.41
CA VAL A 64 8.22 -5.01 -2.96
C VAL A 64 9.11 -4.84 -4.18
N LEU A 65 10.07 -3.93 -4.12
CA LEU A 65 10.97 -3.66 -5.24
C LEU A 65 11.96 -4.81 -5.44
N SER A 66 12.12 -5.27 -6.68
CA SER A 66 12.87 -6.50 -7.01
C SER A 66 14.32 -6.50 -6.56
N ASP A 67 14.95 -5.33 -6.52
CA ASP A 67 16.40 -5.20 -6.36
C ASP A 67 16.81 -4.78 -4.93
N SER A 68 15.85 -4.64 -4.01
CA SER A 68 16.11 -4.05 -2.69
C SER A 68 15.24 -4.52 -1.54
N ASP A 69 14.29 -5.44 -1.78
CA ASP A 69 13.30 -5.90 -0.78
C ASP A 69 12.53 -4.76 -0.08
N VAL A 70 12.54 -3.56 -0.66
CA VAL A 70 11.86 -2.39 -0.09
C VAL A 70 10.38 -2.48 -0.38
N LEU A 71 9.59 -2.45 0.69
CA LEU A 71 8.15 -2.28 0.60
C LEU A 71 7.80 -0.81 0.30
N VAL A 72 6.99 -0.63 -0.73
CA VAL A 72 6.30 0.62 -1.05
C VAL A 72 4.80 0.36 -1.00
N ALA A 73 4.05 1.17 -0.26
CA ALA A 73 2.58 1.07 -0.23
C ALA A 73 1.95 2.44 -0.50
N PHE A 74 0.95 2.48 -1.38
CA PHE A 74 0.10 3.65 -1.57
C PHE A 74 -1.12 3.47 -0.68
N ARG A 75 -1.21 4.24 0.41
CA ARG A 75 -2.24 4.05 1.43
C ARG A 75 -3.53 4.71 1.00
N GLU A 76 -3.48 6.03 0.80
CA GLU A 76 -4.64 6.84 0.46
C GLU A 76 -4.23 8.19 -0.14
N VAL A 77 -5.22 8.91 -0.67
CA VAL A 77 -5.10 10.34 -0.98
C VAL A 77 -5.84 11.09 0.12
N SER A 78 -5.11 11.77 1.01
CA SER A 78 -5.70 12.40 2.19
C SER A 78 -6.35 13.74 1.88
N GLN A 79 -5.88 14.44 0.84
CA GLN A 79 -6.46 15.67 0.31
C GLN A 79 -6.38 15.64 -1.21
N ASP A 80 -7.43 16.09 -1.90
CA ASP A 80 -7.43 16.25 -3.35
C ASP A 80 -8.24 17.49 -3.76
N SER A 81 -7.53 18.53 -4.18
CA SER A 81 -8.07 19.79 -4.69
C SER A 81 -7.67 20.03 -6.15
N ARG A 82 -7.15 19.00 -6.82
CA ARG A 82 -6.66 19.11 -8.20
C ARG A 82 -7.79 19.52 -9.14
N CYS A 83 -7.44 20.30 -10.15
CA CYS A 83 -8.39 20.65 -11.20
C CYS A 83 -8.69 19.44 -12.08
N LYS A 84 -9.91 18.88 -11.97
CA LYS A 84 -10.34 17.77 -12.83
C LYS A 84 -10.57 18.22 -14.27
N PRO A 85 -10.38 17.34 -15.27
CA PRO A 85 -10.64 17.66 -16.67
C PRO A 85 -12.04 18.25 -16.89
N GLY A 86 -12.13 19.30 -17.71
CA GLY A 86 -13.38 20.00 -18.01
C GLY A 86 -13.81 21.06 -16.99
N GLN A 87 -13.02 21.30 -15.94
CA GLN A 87 -13.24 22.40 -14.99
C GLN A 87 -12.39 23.63 -15.33
N ALA A 88 -12.92 24.82 -15.07
CA ALA A 88 -12.17 26.07 -15.16
C ALA A 88 -11.61 26.44 -13.79
N CYS A 89 -10.37 26.04 -13.50
CA CYS A 89 -9.71 26.37 -12.24
C CYS A 89 -8.76 27.55 -12.40
N VAL A 90 -8.80 28.45 -11.41
CA VAL A 90 -7.88 29.60 -11.35
C VAL A 90 -6.49 29.19 -10.84
N TRP A 91 -6.40 28.05 -10.12
CA TRP A 91 -5.19 27.54 -9.48
C TRP A 91 -5.02 26.04 -9.84
N GLU A 92 -3.78 25.55 -9.86
CA GLU A 92 -3.44 24.15 -10.24
C GLU A 92 -4.01 23.10 -9.26
N GLY A 93 -4.19 23.48 -7.99
CA GLY A 93 -4.60 22.59 -6.92
C GLY A 93 -3.45 21.73 -6.39
N ASP A 94 -3.75 20.80 -5.49
CA ASP A 94 -2.83 19.78 -5.01
C ASP A 94 -3.59 18.54 -4.52
N ALA A 95 -2.94 17.38 -4.60
CA ALA A 95 -3.30 16.18 -3.88
C ALA A 95 -2.13 15.67 -3.02
N THR A 96 -2.44 15.24 -1.81
CA THR A 96 -1.50 14.65 -0.87
C THR A 96 -1.64 13.14 -0.88
N LEU A 97 -0.58 12.43 -1.24
CA LEU A 97 -0.53 10.98 -1.23
C LEU A 97 0.14 10.51 0.08
N GLU A 98 -0.57 9.68 0.83
CA GLU A 98 -0.04 8.98 1.99
C GLU A 98 0.61 7.67 1.53
N LEU A 99 1.93 7.55 1.74
CA LEU A 99 2.70 6.38 1.34
C LEU A 99 3.34 5.71 2.57
N THR A 100 3.67 4.44 2.42
CA THR A 100 4.64 3.76 3.28
C THR A 100 5.87 3.42 2.46
N LEU A 101 7.04 3.87 2.90
CA LEU A 101 8.33 3.59 2.27
C LEU A 101 9.26 2.96 3.32
N ALA A 102 9.78 1.76 3.04
CA ALA A 102 10.67 1.04 3.95
C ALA A 102 10.11 0.94 5.39
N GLY A 103 8.79 0.72 5.51
CA GLY A 103 8.08 0.63 6.80
C GLY A 103 7.78 1.95 7.50
N SER A 104 8.17 3.10 6.93
CA SER A 104 7.89 4.44 7.47
C SER A 104 6.80 5.15 6.67
N ALA A 105 5.91 5.88 7.36
CA ALA A 105 4.93 6.73 6.70
C ALA A 105 5.61 7.97 6.11
N VAL A 106 5.31 8.28 4.85
CA VAL A 106 5.81 9.47 4.14
C VAL A 106 4.71 10.09 3.28
N GLN A 107 4.83 11.37 2.99
CA GLN A 107 3.87 12.11 2.16
C GLN A 107 4.57 12.67 0.93
N VAL A 108 3.89 12.62 -0.20
CA VAL A 108 4.29 13.32 -1.43
C VAL A 108 3.11 14.08 -2.00
N HIS A 109 3.42 15.18 -2.68
CA HIS A 109 2.44 16.08 -3.25
C HIS A 109 2.46 16.04 -4.78
N THR A 110 1.32 16.35 -5.39
CA THR A 110 1.23 16.47 -6.85
C THR A 110 1.70 17.83 -7.37
N ASN A 111 1.59 18.86 -6.53
CA ASN A 111 2.00 20.22 -6.85
C ASN A 111 3.46 20.47 -6.40
N LYS A 112 4.28 20.98 -7.32
CA LYS A 112 5.72 21.24 -7.13
C LYS A 112 6.04 22.34 -6.12
N GLN A 113 5.04 23.10 -5.66
CA GLN A 113 5.17 24.05 -4.55
C GLN A 113 5.33 23.35 -3.20
N PHE A 114 5.02 22.05 -3.12
CA PHE A 114 5.17 21.19 -1.95
C PHE A 114 6.16 20.05 -2.24
N PRO A 115 6.59 19.28 -1.22
CA PRO A 115 7.48 18.14 -1.43
C PRO A 115 6.87 17.08 -2.35
N VAL A 116 7.37 16.96 -3.58
CA VAL A 116 7.01 15.90 -4.54
C VAL A 116 7.86 14.64 -4.36
N GLU A 117 8.77 14.66 -3.40
CA GLU A 117 9.64 13.55 -3.04
C GLU A 117 9.70 13.41 -1.52
N ALA A 118 9.92 12.18 -1.04
CA ALA A 118 10.14 11.91 0.37
C ALA A 118 11.16 10.78 0.56
N GLU A 119 11.85 10.79 1.71
CA GLU A 119 12.92 9.84 2.01
C GLU A 119 12.63 9.04 3.28
N ALA A 120 12.90 7.74 3.24
CA ALA A 120 12.84 6.84 4.38
C ALA A 120 13.69 5.59 4.15
N GLY A 121 14.34 5.10 5.20
CA GLY A 121 15.10 3.83 5.16
C GLY A 121 16.26 3.80 4.15
N GLY A 122 16.84 4.95 3.78
CA GLY A 122 17.89 5.05 2.77
C GLY A 122 17.36 5.06 1.32
N TYR A 123 16.05 5.24 1.14
CA TYR A 123 15.40 5.34 -0.15
C TYR A 123 14.68 6.67 -0.29
N LYS A 124 14.55 7.13 -1.52
CA LYS A 124 13.74 8.27 -1.92
C LYS A 124 12.63 7.80 -2.85
N VAL A 125 11.40 8.16 -2.55
CA VAL A 125 10.27 8.04 -3.46
C VAL A 125 10.02 9.40 -4.12
N SER A 126 9.88 9.40 -5.44
CA SER A 126 9.52 10.57 -6.25
C SER A 126 8.14 10.33 -6.88
N PHE A 127 7.25 11.31 -6.74
CA PHE A 127 5.97 11.32 -7.42
C PHE A 127 6.15 11.68 -8.91
N VAL A 128 5.51 10.92 -9.80
CA VAL A 128 5.50 11.21 -11.25
C VAL A 128 4.12 11.62 -11.73
N LYS A 129 3.09 10.81 -11.40
CA LYS A 129 1.73 11.04 -11.88
C LYS A 129 0.70 10.43 -10.93
N LEU A 130 -0.48 11.05 -10.89
CA LEU A 130 -1.68 10.50 -10.27
C LEU A 130 -2.79 10.56 -11.32
N ASP A 131 -3.53 9.47 -11.49
CA ASP A 131 -4.71 9.47 -12.35
C ASP A 131 -5.81 10.45 -11.84
N VAL A 132 -6.83 10.64 -12.68
CA VAL A 132 -7.90 11.61 -12.40
C VAL A 132 -8.70 11.24 -11.15
N ASP A 133 -8.88 9.94 -10.91
CA ASP A 133 -9.68 9.42 -9.80
C ASP A 133 -8.86 9.20 -8.51
N GLY A 134 -7.55 9.45 -8.58
CA GLY A 134 -6.62 9.29 -7.46
C GLY A 134 -6.37 7.83 -7.07
N VAL A 135 -6.73 6.89 -7.94
CA VAL A 135 -6.65 5.44 -7.74
C VAL A 135 -5.26 4.91 -8.07
N VAL A 136 -4.57 5.46 -9.06
CA VAL A 136 -3.28 4.93 -9.56
C VAL A 136 -2.22 6.02 -9.54
N ALA A 137 -1.15 5.80 -8.77
CA ALA A 137 0.01 6.67 -8.73
C ALA A 137 1.20 6.04 -9.48
N THR A 138 1.80 6.79 -10.40
CA THR A 138 3.10 6.46 -10.98
C THR A 138 4.20 7.03 -10.10
N LEU A 139 5.10 6.16 -9.63
CA LEU A 139 6.16 6.46 -8.68
C LEU A 139 7.52 6.00 -9.21
N VAL A 140 8.59 6.63 -8.72
CA VAL A 140 9.97 6.13 -8.87
C VAL A 140 10.59 6.03 -7.49
N VAL A 141 11.29 4.93 -7.20
CA VAL A 141 12.05 4.80 -5.95
C VAL A 141 13.53 4.61 -6.27
N ARG A 142 14.39 5.38 -5.62
CA ARG A 142 15.86 5.32 -5.76
C ARG A 142 16.50 5.19 -4.37
N LYS A 143 17.77 4.82 -4.32
CA LYS A 143 18.58 5.02 -3.10
C LYS A 143 18.78 6.53 -2.89
N ALA A 144 18.72 6.96 -1.64
CA ALA A 144 18.98 8.34 -1.22
C ALA A 144 20.48 8.64 -1.21
#